data_AF-A0AAW8RU14-F1
#
_entry.id   AF-A0AAW8RU14-F1
#
_cell.length_a   1.000
_cell.length_b   1.000
_cell.length_c   1.000
_cell.angle_alpha   90.00
_cell.angle_beta   90.00
_cell.angle_gamma   90.00
#
_symmetry.space_group_name_H-M   'P 1'
#
loop_
_entity.id
_entity.type
_entity.pdbx_description
1 polymer ?
#
loop_
_entity_poly.entity_id
_entity_poly.type
_entity_poly.pdbx_seq_one_letter_code
_entity_poly.pdbx_strand_id
1 'polypeptide(L)'
;MAIQSKFYKDLSKFEPINRLGLTKRQTKMLLSTIPGVVIIFVLILFLDMNGAAFWILSFVTGSIFIIPPLLKGFGKWEEVSNRIEFFMKKQDRQYEAGRIRRYEANEFTQKKNVSETDKISKK
;
A
#
# COMPACT_ATOMS: atom_id res chain seq x y z
N MET A 1 19.78 33.33 17.59
CA MET A 1 20.51 32.61 16.53
C MET A 1 19.67 31.38 16.16
N ALA A 2 18.88 31.48 15.08
CA ALA A 2 17.93 30.43 14.70
C ALA A 2 18.69 29.34 13.93
N ILE A 3 18.82 28.16 14.55
CA ILE A 3 19.29 26.95 13.87
C ILE A 3 18.17 26.52 12.93
N GLN A 4 18.19 27.04 11.70
CA GLN A 4 17.36 26.49 10.63
C GLN A 4 17.94 25.11 10.29
N SER A 5 17.28 24.04 10.72
CA SER A 5 17.62 22.70 10.25
C SER A 5 17.35 22.66 8.75
N LYS A 6 18.42 22.61 7.95
CA LYS A 6 18.30 22.27 6.54
C LYS A 6 17.97 20.78 6.49
N PHE A 7 16.69 20.46 6.49
CA PHE A 7 16.23 19.11 6.14
C PHE A 7 16.67 18.85 4.69
N TYR A 8 17.80 18.17 4.52
CA TYR A 8 18.21 17.65 3.23
C TYR A 8 17.12 16.68 2.77
N LYS A 9 16.53 16.93 1.59
CA LYS A 9 15.65 15.96 0.96
C LYS A 9 16.45 14.66 0.81
N ASP A 10 15.94 13.59 1.40
CA ASP A 10 16.54 12.27 1.31
C ASP A 10 16.43 11.78 -0.15
N LEU A 11 17.52 11.97 -0.91
CA LEU A 11 17.62 11.60 -2.32
C LEU A 11 17.81 10.10 -2.52
N SER A 12 18.04 9.32 -1.45
CA SER A 12 18.14 7.85 -1.54
C SER A 12 16.84 7.19 -2.02
N LYS A 13 15.71 7.88 -1.83
CA LYS A 13 14.37 7.43 -2.27
C LYS A 13 14.02 7.82 -3.70
N PHE A 14 14.91 8.55 -4.40
CA PHE A 14 14.66 8.99 -5.75
C PHE A 14 15.04 7.89 -6.75
N GLU A 15 14.07 7.37 -7.51
CA GLU A 15 14.37 6.42 -8.57
C GLU A 15 15.10 7.13 -9.73
N PRO A 16 16.25 6.61 -10.18
CA PRO A 16 16.94 7.19 -11.32
C PRO A 16 16.10 7.05 -12.58
N ILE A 17 16.05 8.13 -13.34
CA ILE A 17 15.35 8.24 -14.61
C ILE A 17 16.26 7.69 -15.71
N ASN A 18 15.73 6.86 -16.60
CA ASN A 18 16.47 6.34 -17.75
C ASN A 18 16.60 7.40 -18.86
N ARG A 19 17.33 7.09 -19.94
CA ARG A 19 17.52 8.00 -21.09
C ARG A 19 16.22 8.42 -21.79
N LEU A 20 15.13 7.69 -21.56
CA LEU A 20 13.81 7.95 -22.13
C LEU A 20 12.91 8.76 -21.18
N GLY A 21 13.44 9.28 -20.06
CA GLY A 21 12.65 10.05 -19.12
C GLY A 21 11.75 9.22 -18.19
N LEU A 22 11.92 7.90 -18.17
CA LEU A 22 11.09 6.98 -17.39
C LEU A 22 11.85 6.34 -16.24
N THR A 23 11.18 6.12 -15.11
CA THR A 23 11.76 5.29 -14.04
C THR A 23 11.72 3.81 -14.42
N LYS A 24 12.52 2.97 -13.74
CA LYS A 24 12.48 1.52 -13.92
C LYS A 24 11.07 0.96 -13.69
N ARG A 25 10.35 1.50 -12.70
CA ARG A 25 8.97 1.11 -12.37
C ARG A 25 7.99 1.45 -13.50
N GLN A 26 8.11 2.63 -14.08
CA GLN A 26 7.29 3.06 -15.24
C GLN A 26 7.61 2.24 -16.50
N THR A 27 8.87 1.89 -16.71
CA THR A 27 9.29 1.02 -17.83
C THR A 27 8.67 -0.37 -17.67
N LYS A 28 8.74 -0.95 -16.47
CA LYS A 28 8.11 -2.25 -16.17
C LYS A 28 6.58 -2.19 -16.31
N MET A 29 5.96 -1.08 -15.92
CA MET A 29 4.53 -0.85 -16.13
C MET A 29 4.17 -0.94 -17.61
N LEU A 30 4.85 -0.20 -18.49
CA LEU A 30 4.60 -0.21 -19.93
C LEU A 30 4.75 -1.63 -20.51
N LEU A 31 5.87 -2.30 -20.24
CA LEU A 31 6.10 -3.68 -20.70
C LEU A 31 5.02 -4.64 -20.23
N SER A 32 4.55 -4.50 -18.99
CA SER A 32 3.54 -5.37 -18.41
C SER A 32 2.13 -5.10 -18.94
N THR A 33 1.87 -3.93 -19.54
CA THR A 33 0.57 -3.63 -20.19
C THR A 33 0.44 -4.20 -21.61
N ILE A 34 1.56 -4.53 -22.27
CA ILE A 34 1.58 -4.99 -23.67
C ILE A 34 0.64 -6.18 -23.91
N PRO A 35 0.61 -7.23 -23.08
CA PRO A 35 -0.27 -8.38 -23.33
C PRO A 35 -1.75 -7.99 -23.37
N GLY A 36 -2.20 -7.08 -22.49
CA GLY A 36 -3.58 -6.59 -22.48
C GLY A 36 -3.94 -5.80 -23.75
N VAL A 37 -3.02 -4.95 -24.21
CA VAL A 37 -3.19 -4.20 -25.46
C VAL A 37 -3.25 -5.13 -26.66
N VAL A 38 -2.38 -6.15 -26.71
CA VAL A 38 -2.37 -7.15 -27.79
C VAL A 38 -3.68 -7.91 -27.83
N ILE A 39 -4.22 -8.35 -26.68
CA ILE A 39 -5.52 -9.03 -26.63
C ILE A 39 -6.63 -8.14 -27.20
N ILE A 40 -6.69 -6.87 -26.78
CA ILE A 40 -7.70 -5.93 -27.31
C ILE A 40 -7.55 -5.74 -28.82
N PHE A 41 -6.31 -5.61 -29.32
CA PHE A 41 -6.05 -5.53 -30.76
C PHE A 41 -6.52 -6.78 -31.51
N VAL A 42 -6.32 -7.98 -30.95
CA VAL A 42 -6.81 -9.23 -31.53
C VAL A 42 -8.34 -9.26 -31.55
N LEU A 43 -9.02 -8.79 -30.49
CA LEU A 43 -10.48 -8.69 -30.45
C LEU A 43 -11.03 -7.79 -31.58
N ILE A 44 -10.32 -6.70 -31.89
CA ILE A 44 -10.72 -5.78 -32.96
C ILE A 44 -10.45 -6.40 -34.34
N LEU A 45 -9.22 -6.87 -34.58
CA LEU A 45 -8.77 -7.22 -35.93
C LEU A 45 -9.18 -8.63 -36.38
N PHE A 46 -9.24 -9.60 -35.47
CA PHE A 46 -9.48 -11.00 -35.82
C PHE A 46 -10.92 -11.46 -35.57
N LEU A 47 -11.58 -10.87 -34.58
CA LEU A 47 -12.94 -11.27 -34.20
C LEU A 47 -14.02 -10.30 -34.73
N ASP A 48 -13.59 -9.21 -35.39
CA ASP A 48 -14.43 -8.13 -35.93
C ASP A 48 -15.57 -7.75 -34.98
N MET A 49 -15.24 -7.76 -33.67
CA MET A 49 -16.21 -7.51 -32.62
C MET A 49 -16.55 -6.03 -32.66
N ASN A 50 -17.76 -5.73 -33.13
CA ASN A 50 -18.30 -4.38 -33.18
C ASN A 50 -19.49 -4.25 -32.22
N GLY A 51 -19.69 -3.06 -31.67
CA GLY A 51 -20.81 -2.75 -30.77
C GLY A 51 -20.57 -3.04 -29.29
N ALA A 52 -21.64 -3.28 -28.53
CA ALA A 52 -21.60 -3.35 -27.07
C ALA A 52 -20.72 -4.48 -26.50
N ALA A 53 -20.66 -5.63 -27.19
CA ALA A 53 -19.86 -6.77 -26.76
C ALA A 53 -18.36 -6.46 -26.73
N PHE A 54 -17.87 -5.69 -27.72
CA PHE A 54 -16.48 -5.24 -27.75
C PHE A 54 -16.13 -4.37 -26.55
N TRP A 55 -17.02 -3.42 -26.21
CA TRP A 55 -16.81 -2.53 -25.07
C TRP A 55 -16.74 -3.31 -23.77
N ILE A 56 -17.70 -4.21 -23.52
CA ILE A 56 -17.73 -5.04 -22.31
C ILE A 56 -16.45 -5.85 -22.20
N LEU A 57 -16.06 -6.55 -23.27
CA LEU A 57 -14.90 -7.42 -23.24
C LEU A 57 -13.60 -6.62 -23.07
N SER A 58 -13.47 -5.48 -23.76
CA SER A 58 -12.32 -4.58 -23.62
C SER A 58 -12.21 -4.00 -22.20
N PHE A 59 -13.32 -3.65 -21.57
CA PHE A 59 -13.32 -3.20 -20.17
C PHE A 59 -12.86 -4.31 -19.22
N VAL A 60 -13.32 -5.54 -19.42
CA VAL A 60 -12.89 -6.69 -18.62
C VAL A 60 -11.40 -6.97 -18.83
N THR A 61 -10.94 -7.04 -20.08
CA THR A 61 -9.54 -7.24 -20.42
C THR A 61 -8.66 -6.13 -19.85
N GLY A 62 -9.06 -4.88 -20.01
CA GLY A 62 -8.35 -3.73 -19.45
C GLY A 62 -8.27 -3.78 -17.93
N SER A 63 -9.37 -4.16 -17.27
CA SER A 63 -9.41 -4.26 -15.80
C SER A 63 -8.49 -5.34 -15.24
N ILE A 64 -8.30 -6.44 -15.98
CA ILE A 64 -7.46 -7.56 -15.54
C ILE A 64 -5.99 -7.36 -15.94
N PHE A 65 -5.72 -6.89 -17.16
CA PHE A 65 -4.38 -6.89 -17.74
C PHE A 65 -3.70 -5.52 -17.80
N ILE A 66 -4.46 -4.43 -17.78
CA ILE A 66 -3.91 -3.07 -17.93
C ILE A 66 -3.91 -2.33 -16.59
N ILE A 67 -5.01 -2.37 -15.85
CA ILE A 67 -5.14 -1.67 -14.56
C ILE A 67 -4.11 -2.15 -13.52
N PRO A 68 -3.85 -3.45 -13.31
CA PRO A 68 -2.91 -3.88 -12.28
C PRO A 68 -1.46 -3.44 -12.54
N PRO A 69 -0.91 -3.55 -13.77
CA PRO A 69 0.36 -2.94 -14.10
C PRO A 69 0.42 -1.43 -13.87
N LEU A 70 -0.62 -0.69 -14.25
CA LEU A 70 -0.69 0.76 -14.03
C LEU A 70 -0.63 1.10 -12.54
N LEU A 71 -1.44 0.44 -11.71
CA LEU A 71 -1.44 0.64 -10.26
C LEU A 71 -0.08 0.30 -9.63
N LYS A 72 0.60 -0.75 -10.11
CA LYS A 72 1.98 -1.06 -9.69
C LYS A 72 2.97 0.02 -10.12
N GLY A 73 2.82 0.53 -11.34
CA GLY A 73 3.59 1.66 -11.88
C GLY A 73 3.44 2.96 -11.09
N PHE A 74 2.25 3.21 -10.53
CA PHE A 74 1.98 4.34 -9.65
C PHE A 74 2.33 4.07 -8.17
N GLY A 75 2.65 2.83 -7.80
CA GLY A 75 2.89 2.45 -6.41
C GLY A 75 1.63 2.41 -5.55
N LYS A 76 0.44 2.34 -6.17
CA LYS A 76 -0.86 2.27 -5.50
C LYS A 76 -1.42 0.85 -5.42
N TRP A 77 -0.74 -0.12 -6.04
CA TRP A 77 -1.22 -1.50 -6.11
C TRP A 77 -1.50 -2.10 -4.74
N GLU A 78 -0.59 -1.89 -3.77
CA GLU A 78 -0.69 -2.47 -2.44
C GLU A 78 -1.86 -1.87 -1.64
N GLU A 79 -2.10 -0.56 -1.76
CA GLU A 79 -3.27 0.09 -1.18
C GLU A 79 -4.57 -0.47 -1.75
N VAL A 80 -4.65 -0.62 -3.08
CA VAL A 80 -5.84 -1.13 -3.77
C VAL A 80 -6.05 -2.61 -3.46
N SER A 81 -5.00 -3.44 -3.49
CA SER A 81 -5.10 -4.87 -3.19
C SER A 81 -5.55 -5.09 -1.75
N ASN A 82 -5.01 -4.34 -0.79
CA ASN A 82 -5.39 -4.43 0.62
C ASN A 82 -6.84 -4.01 0.82
N ARG A 83 -7.30 -2.98 0.12
CA ARG A 83 -8.71 -2.56 0.14
C ARG A 83 -9.62 -3.65 -0.42
N ILE A 84 -9.28 -4.24 -1.57
CA ILE A 84 -10.06 -5.33 -2.17
C ILE A 84 -10.10 -6.53 -1.22
N GLU A 85 -8.96 -6.92 -0.67
CA GLU A 85 -8.85 -8.03 0.28
C GLU A 85 -9.70 -7.76 1.53
N PHE A 86 -9.69 -6.53 2.06
CA PHE A 86 -10.52 -6.14 3.18
C PHE A 86 -12.02 -6.32 2.90
N PHE A 87 -12.50 -5.92 1.71
CA PHE A 87 -13.90 -6.08 1.33
C PHE A 87 -14.29 -7.53 1.01
N MET A 88 -13.36 -8.32 0.49
CA MET A 88 -13.58 -9.73 0.15
C MET A 88 -13.45 -10.66 1.37
N LYS A 89 -12.72 -10.24 2.41
CA LYS A 89 -12.66 -10.96 3.68
C LYS A 89 -14.03 -10.88 4.37
N LYS A 90 -14.60 -12.06 4.66
CA LYS A 90 -15.72 -12.16 5.58
C LYS A 90 -15.27 -11.67 6.96
N GLN A 91 -15.63 -10.45 7.30
CA GLN A 91 -15.34 -9.88 8.61
C GLN A 91 -16.39 -10.38 9.60
N ASP A 92 -16.04 -11.40 10.38
CA ASP A 92 -16.75 -11.67 11.62
C ASP A 92 -16.45 -10.52 12.59
N ARG A 93 -17.32 -9.51 12.59
CA ARG A 93 -17.24 -8.37 13.49
C ARG A 93 -17.60 -8.84 14.89
N GLN A 94 -16.60 -9.33 15.63
CA GLN A 94 -16.75 -9.47 17.07
C GLN A 94 -16.66 -8.07 17.67
N TYR A 95 -17.80 -7.56 18.14
CA TYR A 95 -17.82 -6.40 19.02
C TYR A 95 -17.16 -6.83 20.33
N GLU A 96 -15.84 -6.71 20.42
CA GLU A 96 -15.19 -6.63 21.72
C GLU A 96 -15.59 -5.27 22.31
N ALA A 97 -16.68 -5.27 23.06
CA ALA A 97 -16.93 -4.23 24.04
C ALA A 97 -15.76 -4.30 25.03
N GLY A 98 -14.69 -3.58 24.71
CA GLY A 98 -13.50 -3.49 25.54
C GLY A 98 -13.96 -3.13 26.93
N ARG A 99 -13.94 -4.10 27.84
CA ARG A 99 -13.98 -3.81 29.26
C ARG A 99 -12.70 -3.03 29.52
N ILE A 100 -12.80 -1.70 29.48
CA ILE A 100 -11.76 -0.81 29.96
C ILE A 100 -11.43 -1.33 31.36
N ARG A 101 -10.24 -1.90 31.52
CA ARG A 101 -9.79 -2.44 32.80
C ARG A 101 -9.86 -1.27 33.78
N ARG A 102 -10.81 -1.34 34.72
CA ARG A 102 -10.90 -0.35 35.80
C ARG A 102 -9.79 -0.69 36.78
N TYR A 103 -8.74 0.12 36.79
CA TYR A 103 -7.71 0.04 37.80
C TYR A 103 -8.34 0.40 39.15
N GLU A 104 -8.14 -0.45 40.15
CA GLU A 104 -8.54 -0.13 41.52
C GLU A 104 -7.53 0.82 42.14
N ALA A 105 -7.97 1.74 43.02
CA ALA A 105 -7.09 2.76 43.61
C ALA A 105 -5.91 2.17 44.43
N ASN A 106 -6.05 0.92 44.87
CA ASN A 106 -5.01 0.15 45.56
C ASN A 106 -3.85 -0.26 44.63
N GLU A 107 -4.05 -0.37 43.32
CA GLU A 107 -3.02 -0.74 42.34
C GLU A 107 -1.97 0.38 42.16
N PHE A 108 -2.27 1.62 42.58
CA PHE A 108 -1.36 2.76 42.55
C PHE A 108 -0.65 3.02 43.89
N THR A 109 -0.92 2.21 44.92
CA THR A 109 -0.20 2.34 46.19
C THR A 109 1.16 1.66 46.10
N GLN A 110 2.23 2.43 46.24
CA GLN A 110 3.60 1.93 46.19
C GLN A 110 3.77 0.90 47.32
N LYS A 111 4.01 -0.37 46.95
CA LYS A 111 4.20 -1.45 47.92
C LYS A 111 5.41 -1.11 48.78
N LYS A 112 5.26 -1.12 50.11
CA LYS A 112 6.28 -0.69 51.11
C LYS A 112 7.67 -1.33 50.95
N ASN A 113 7.79 -2.43 50.19
CA ASN A 113 9.03 -3.16 49.97
C ASN A 113 9.71 -2.88 48.62
N VAL A 114 9.19 -1.99 47.78
CA VAL A 114 9.78 -1.69 46.46
C VAL A 114 10.33 -0.27 46.47
N SER A 115 11.65 -0.15 46.61
CA SER A 115 12.40 1.10 46.41
C SER A 115 12.89 1.14 44.97
N GLU A 116 12.51 2.16 44.21
CA GLU A 116 12.98 2.40 42.83
C GLU A 116 14.43 2.93 42.75
N THR A 117 15.05 3.16 43.91
CA THR A 117 16.43 3.66 43.97
C THR A 117 17.35 2.53 44.42
N ASP A 118 18.21 2.07 43.51
CA ASP A 118 19.41 1.33 43.89
C ASP A 118 20.29 2.29 44.71
N LYS A 119 20.71 1.83 45.90
CA LYS A 119 21.69 2.59 46.70
C LYS A 119 22.98 2.64 45.89
N ILE A 120 23.35 3.83 45.43
CA ILE A 120 24.66 4.09 44.83
C ILE A 120 25.72 3.82 45.91
N SER A 121 26.25 2.60 45.93
CA SER A 121 27.41 2.25 46.74
C SER A 121 28.64 2.87 46.10
N LYS A 122 29.10 4.01 46.64
CA LYS A 122 30.48 4.43 46.44
C LYS A 122 31.38 3.57 47.32
N LYS A 123 32.12 2.65 46.71
CA LYS A 123 33.41 2.18 47.21
C LYS A 123 34.29 1.79 46.03
#